data_AF-A0A920U594-F1
#
_entry.id   AF-A0A920U594-F1
#
_cell.length_a   1.000
_cell.length_b   1.000
_cell.length_c   1.000
_cell.angle_alpha   90.00
_cell.angle_beta   90.00
_cell.angle_gamma   90.00
#
_symmetry.space_group_name_H-M   'P 1'
#
loop_
_entity.id
_entity.type
_entity.pdbx_description
1 polymer ?
#
loop_
_entity_poly.entity_id
_entity_poly.type
_entity_poly.pdbx_seq_one_letter_code
_entity_poly.pdbx_strand_id
1 'polypeptide(L)'
;MEPFVVPIVRSIGGVTLGVVLSMIGIVIAWSLYVFFGGRTIETWMASLFFSAGAGAGIATFTAWLHIDRENGWVLALTAVVVLGAGILGAWGGYQYGAAQEIECCAMPTVSPVYYTALGSAVVANIAGIVFATIRAIVTRNSKTQIYNAVN
;
A
#
# COMPACT_ATOMS: atom_id res chain seq x y z
N MET A 1 -2.56 6.66 -26.57
CA MET A 1 -1.70 6.92 -25.40
C MET A 1 -0.50 6.01 -25.54
N GLU A 2 0.71 6.56 -25.44
CA GLU A 2 1.92 5.76 -25.55
C GLU A 2 1.97 4.70 -24.44
N PRO A 3 2.53 3.49 -24.71
CA PRO A 3 2.43 2.34 -23.82
C PRO A 3 3.00 2.57 -22.40
N PHE A 4 3.84 3.59 -22.23
CA PHE A 4 4.43 3.96 -20.94
C PHE A 4 3.61 4.96 -20.11
N VAL A 5 2.63 5.66 -20.71
CA VAL A 5 1.84 6.69 -20.00
C VAL A 5 0.80 6.06 -19.07
N VAL A 6 0.22 4.94 -19.49
CA VAL A 6 -0.85 4.26 -18.74
C VAL A 6 -0.39 3.76 -17.36
N PRO A 7 0.78 3.11 -17.20
CA PRO A 7 1.29 2.71 -15.88
C PRO A 7 1.58 3.89 -14.96
N ILE A 8 2.09 5.00 -15.51
CA ILE A 8 2.46 6.19 -14.73
C ILE A 8 1.22 6.89 -14.18
N VAL A 9 0.20 7.12 -15.01
CA VAL A 9 -1.05 7.75 -14.56
C VAL A 9 -1.73 6.89 -13.49
N ARG A 10 -1.67 5.57 -13.65
CA ARG A 10 -2.28 4.60 -12.73
C ARG A 10 -1.53 4.51 -11.40
N SER A 11 -0.20 4.61 -11.39
CA SER A 11 0.57 4.67 -10.14
C SER A 11 0.35 5.99 -9.40
N ILE A 12 0.30 7.12 -10.10
CA ILE A 12 -0.02 8.43 -9.50
C ILE A 12 -1.44 8.41 -8.92
N GLY A 13 -2.42 7.89 -9.67
CA GLY A 13 -3.79 7.71 -9.20
C GLY A 13 -3.89 6.76 -8.01
N GLY A 14 -3.16 5.65 -8.04
CA GLY A 14 -3.12 4.66 -6.97
C GLY A 14 -2.49 5.20 -5.68
N VAL A 15 -1.42 6.00 -5.78
CA VAL A 15 -0.77 6.63 -4.62
C VAL A 15 -1.68 7.70 -4.02
N THR A 16 -2.23 8.59 -4.85
CA THR A 16 -3.12 9.67 -4.36
C THR A 16 -4.38 9.11 -3.70
N LEU A 17 -5.04 8.14 -4.33
CA LEU A 17 -6.19 7.45 -3.74
C LEU A 17 -5.80 6.64 -2.50
N GLY A 18 -4.60 6.04 -2.49
CA GLY A 18 -4.04 5.33 -1.34
C GLY A 18 -3.88 6.22 -0.12
N VAL A 19 -3.28 7.41 -0.28
CA VAL A 19 -3.13 8.37 0.81
C VAL A 19 -4.48 8.79 1.37
N VAL A 20 -5.46 9.09 0.50
CA VAL A 20 -6.81 9.49 0.93
C VAL A 20 -7.50 8.35 1.68
N LEU A 21 -7.46 7.12 1.17
CA LEU A 21 -8.09 5.96 1.83
C LEU A 21 -7.41 5.64 3.17
N SER A 22 -6.08 5.75 3.24
CA SER A 22 -5.32 5.57 4.49
C SER A 22 -5.72 6.63 5.53
N MET A 23 -5.85 7.89 5.14
CA MET A 23 -6.31 8.97 6.03
C MET A 23 -7.72 8.70 6.58
N ILE A 24 -8.65 8.27 5.72
CA ILE A 24 -10.00 7.89 6.14
C ILE A 24 -9.95 6.70 7.13
N GLY A 25 -9.15 5.68 6.83
CA GLY A 25 -8.95 4.53 7.71
C GLY A 25 -8.41 4.92 9.09
N ILE A 26 -7.43 5.83 9.13
CA ILE A 26 -6.85 6.35 10.37
C ILE A 26 -7.90 7.10 11.19
N VAL A 27 -8.74 7.94 10.57
CA VAL A 27 -9.82 8.66 11.27
C VAL A 27 -10.84 7.68 11.87
N ILE A 28 -11.18 6.62 11.14
CA ILE A 28 -12.06 5.56 11.64
C ILE A 28 -11.41 4.83 12.81
N ALA A 29 -10.14 4.43 12.68
CA ALA A 29 -9.40 3.77 13.75
C ALA A 29 -9.28 4.66 15.00
N TRP A 30 -9.04 5.95 14.82
CA TRP A 30 -9.04 6.95 15.89
C TRP A 30 -10.38 7.03 16.60
N SER A 31 -11.46 7.14 15.84
CA SER A 31 -12.81 7.20 16.40
C SER A 31 -13.11 5.95 17.22
N LEU A 32 -12.80 4.76 16.68
CA LEU A 32 -12.97 3.50 17.40
C LEU A 32 -12.13 3.45 18.67
N TYR A 33 -10.87 3.90 18.63
CA TYR A 33 -10.01 3.94 19.80
C TYR A 33 -10.58 4.84 20.92
N VAL A 34 -11.09 6.02 20.55
CA VAL A 34 -11.70 6.99 21.49
C VAL A 34 -13.01 6.46 22.07
N PHE A 35 -13.91 5.94 21.24
CA PHE A 35 -15.23 5.49 21.68
C PHE A 35 -15.21 4.14 22.42
N PHE A 36 -14.28 3.24 22.08
CA PHE A 36 -14.11 1.95 22.79
C PHE A 36 -13.16 2.04 23.99
N GLY A 37 -12.62 3.23 24.30
CA GLY A 37 -11.83 3.47 25.50
C GLY A 37 -10.50 2.72 25.51
N GLY A 38 -9.83 2.64 24.36
CA GLY A 38 -8.49 2.06 24.28
C GLY A 38 -7.54 2.74 25.26
N ARG A 39 -6.84 1.94 26.09
CA ARG A 39 -5.95 2.45 27.15
C ARG A 39 -4.47 2.26 26.85
N THR A 40 -4.12 1.47 25.83
CA THR A 40 -2.72 1.17 25.52
C THR A 40 -2.29 1.88 24.24
N ILE A 41 -1.07 2.40 24.26
CA ILE A 41 -0.45 3.06 23.10
C ILE A 41 -0.18 2.04 21.98
N GLU A 42 0.08 0.78 22.33
CA GLU A 42 0.34 -0.26 21.33
C GLU A 42 -0.90 -0.65 20.53
N THR A 43 -2.08 -0.71 21.16
CA THR A 43 -3.33 -0.94 20.41
C THR A 43 -3.65 0.22 19.49
N TRP A 44 -3.33 1.45 19.92
CA TRP A 44 -3.44 2.63 19.06
C TRP A 44 -2.54 2.51 17.82
N MET A 45 -1.23 2.26 18.01
CA MET A 45 -0.28 2.12 16.91
C MET A 45 -0.63 0.96 15.96
N ALA A 46 -0.99 -0.20 16.50
CA ALA A 46 -1.39 -1.36 15.69
C ALA A 46 -2.62 -1.05 14.83
N SER A 47 -3.64 -0.40 15.41
CA SER A 47 -4.85 0.01 14.67
C SER A 47 -4.53 1.05 13.58
N LEU A 48 -3.57 1.94 13.84
CA LEU A 48 -3.13 2.97 12.91
C LEU A 48 -2.42 2.34 11.70
N PHE A 49 -1.45 1.45 11.93
CA PHE A 49 -0.72 0.79 10.83
C PHE A 49 -1.63 -0.12 10.02
N PHE A 50 -2.54 -0.84 10.69
CA PHE A 50 -3.46 -1.74 10.02
C PHE A 50 -4.47 -0.99 9.16
N SER A 51 -5.07 0.08 9.69
CA SER A 51 -6.05 0.90 8.95
C SER A 51 -5.41 1.69 7.81
N ALA A 52 -4.23 2.27 8.03
CA ALA A 52 -3.47 2.94 6.98
C ALA A 52 -3.06 1.94 5.88
N GLY A 53 -2.51 0.79 6.27
CA GLY A 53 -2.13 -0.31 5.39
C GLY A 53 -3.28 -0.88 4.58
N ALA A 54 -4.44 -1.08 5.21
CA ALA A 54 -5.65 -1.53 4.55
C ALA A 54 -6.14 -0.52 3.52
N GLY A 55 -6.16 0.77 3.88
CA GLY A 55 -6.57 1.85 2.96
C GLY A 55 -5.69 1.91 1.71
N ALA A 56 -4.37 1.99 1.91
CA ALA A 56 -3.40 1.98 0.82
C ALA A 56 -3.47 0.69 -0.01
N GLY A 57 -3.68 -0.43 0.66
CA GLY A 57 -3.72 -1.74 0.02
C GLY A 57 -4.95 -1.90 -0.87
N ILE A 58 -6.13 -1.49 -0.42
CA ILE A 58 -7.38 -1.49 -1.21
C ILE A 58 -7.26 -0.53 -2.39
N ALA A 59 -6.71 0.66 -2.17
CA ALA A 59 -6.50 1.65 -3.22
C ALA A 59 -5.58 1.12 -4.32
N THR A 60 -4.45 0.52 -3.93
CA THR A 60 -3.53 -0.08 -4.88
C THR A 60 -4.18 -1.29 -5.56
N PHE A 61 -4.86 -2.15 -4.80
CA PHE A 61 -5.53 -3.31 -5.37
C PHE A 61 -6.56 -2.91 -6.43
N THR A 62 -7.43 -1.95 -6.16
CA THR A 62 -8.39 -1.41 -7.14
C THR A 62 -7.69 -0.71 -8.30
N ALA A 63 -6.62 0.03 -8.01
CA ALA A 63 -5.77 0.65 -9.01
C ALA A 63 -5.02 -0.37 -9.87
N TRP A 64 -4.92 -1.66 -9.56
CA TRP A 64 -4.26 -2.66 -10.42
C TRP A 64 -5.21 -3.78 -10.90
N LEU A 65 -6.38 -3.94 -10.26
CA LEU A 65 -7.39 -4.99 -10.53
C LEU A 65 -7.84 -5.08 -11.99
N HIS A 66 -7.94 -3.94 -12.69
CA HIS A 66 -8.51 -3.91 -14.04
C HIS A 66 -7.59 -4.52 -15.10
N ILE A 67 -6.30 -4.72 -14.79
CA ILE A 67 -5.32 -5.29 -15.73
C ILE A 67 -5.23 -6.83 -15.59
N ASP A 68 -5.59 -7.36 -14.41
CA ASP A 68 -5.43 -8.76 -14.04
C ASP A 68 -6.77 -9.51 -14.03
N ARG A 69 -7.51 -9.51 -15.14
CA ARG A 69 -8.76 -10.29 -15.29
C ARG A 69 -8.44 -11.79 -15.32
N GLU A 70 -8.17 -12.37 -14.15
CA GLU A 70 -7.53 -13.68 -14.00
C GLU A 70 -8.04 -14.50 -12.81
N ASN A 71 -7.47 -15.70 -12.66
CA ASN A 71 -7.82 -16.71 -11.66
C ASN A 71 -7.87 -16.12 -10.23
N GLY A 72 -8.91 -16.45 -9.47
CA GLY A 72 -9.17 -15.87 -8.15
C GLY A 72 -8.03 -16.06 -7.15
N TRP A 73 -7.19 -17.08 -7.34
CA TRP A 73 -5.99 -17.31 -6.53
C TRP A 73 -4.92 -16.22 -6.69
N VAL A 74 -4.71 -15.72 -7.91
CA VAL A 74 -3.71 -14.67 -8.15
C VAL A 74 -4.21 -13.33 -7.62
N LEU A 75 -5.53 -13.12 -7.70
CA LEU A 75 -6.20 -11.97 -7.13
C LEU A 75 -6.01 -11.93 -5.60
N ALA A 76 -6.19 -13.07 -4.94
CA ALA A 76 -5.95 -13.22 -3.50
C ALA A 76 -4.48 -12.97 -3.13
N LEU A 77 -3.53 -13.51 -3.89
CA LEU A 77 -2.10 -13.27 -3.66
C LEU A 77 -1.73 -11.79 -3.80
N THR A 78 -2.27 -11.12 -4.82
CA THR A 78 -2.04 -9.69 -5.03
C THR A 78 -2.57 -8.88 -3.85
N ALA A 79 -3.77 -9.21 -3.36
CA ALA A 79 -4.34 -8.55 -2.18
C ALA A 79 -3.45 -8.73 -0.94
N VAL A 80 -2.96 -9.94 -0.67
CA VAL A 80 -2.09 -10.23 0.48
C VAL A 80 -0.77 -9.45 0.39
N VAL A 81 -0.13 -9.45 -0.78
CA VAL A 81 1.14 -8.74 -1.01
C VAL A 81 0.97 -7.24 -0.79
N VAL A 82 -0.06 -6.66 -1.38
CA VAL A 82 -0.28 -5.22 -1.38
C VAL A 82 -0.76 -4.71 -0.02
N LEU A 83 -1.60 -5.48 0.70
CA LEU A 83 -1.98 -5.18 2.09
C LEU A 83 -0.79 -5.31 3.04
N GLY A 84 0.00 -6.38 2.93
CA GLY A 84 1.19 -6.59 3.76
C GLY A 84 2.24 -5.50 3.55
N ALA A 85 2.49 -5.15 2.29
CA ALA A 85 3.36 -4.03 1.92
C ALA A 85 2.83 -2.69 2.46
N GLY A 86 1.52 -2.44 2.40
CA GLY A 86 0.90 -1.25 2.97
C GLY A 86 1.08 -1.14 4.49
N ILE A 87 0.92 -2.24 5.22
CA ILE A 87 1.11 -2.27 6.69
C ILE A 87 2.58 -2.03 7.05
N LEU A 88 3.51 -2.70 6.37
CA LEU A 88 4.95 -2.50 6.57
C LEU A 88 5.39 -1.07 6.21
N GLY A 89 4.82 -0.52 5.13
CA GLY A 89 5.03 0.88 4.74
C GLY A 89 4.48 1.87 5.75
N ALA A 90 3.36 1.56 6.41
CA ALA A 90 2.80 2.38 7.48
C ALA A 90 3.71 2.41 8.71
N TRP A 91 4.24 1.24 9.11
CA TRP A 91 5.22 1.13 10.20
C TRP A 91 6.52 1.86 9.88
N GLY A 92 7.08 1.65 8.69
CA GLY A 92 8.30 2.34 8.25
C GLY A 92 8.13 3.86 8.14
N GLY A 93 6.97 4.31 7.64
CA GLY A 93 6.62 5.73 7.60
C GLY A 93 6.48 6.35 8.99
N TYR A 94 5.94 5.61 9.97
CA TYR A 94 5.85 6.05 11.36
C TYR A 94 7.24 6.23 11.99
N GLN A 95 8.11 5.24 11.83
CA GLN A 95 9.49 5.32 12.35
C GLN A 95 10.27 6.48 11.73
N TYR A 96 10.07 6.73 10.43
CA TYR A 96 10.67 7.88 9.75
C TYR A 96 10.14 9.21 10.29
N GLY A 97 8.84 9.32 10.51
CA GLY A 97 8.22 10.52 11.08
C GLY A 97 8.60 10.77 12.54
N ALA A 98 8.75 9.72 13.34
CA ALA A 98 9.17 9.80 14.74
C ALA A 98 10.66 10.15 14.88
N ALA A 99 11.52 9.68 13.97
CA ALA A 99 12.93 10.03 13.94
C ALA A 99 13.20 11.47 13.47
N GLN A 100 12.19 12.17 12.92
CA GLN A 100 12.26 13.58 12.54
C GLN A 100 11.87 14.54 13.68
N GLU A 101 11.60 14.05 14.89
CA GLU A 101 11.45 14.89 16.07
C GLU A 101 12.80 15.57 16.38
N ILE A 102 12.97 16.81 15.91
CA ILE A 102 14.15 17.62 16.20
C ILE A 102 14.17 17.86 17.72
N GLU A 103 15.16 17.28 18.40
CA GLU A 103 15.44 17.57 19.81
C GLU A 103 15.66 19.10 19.95
N CYS A 104 14.70 19.75 20.63
CA CYS A 104 14.67 21.17 21.00
C CYS A 104 14.22 22.17 19.90
N CYS A 105 12.95 22.61 20.05
CA CYS A 105 12.41 23.92 19.67
C CYS A 105 11.67 24.09 18.33
N ALA A 106 11.22 23.02 17.68
CA ALA A 106 10.18 23.14 16.64
C ALA A 106 9.12 22.07 16.84
N MET A 107 7.88 22.49 17.13
CA MET A 107 6.73 21.60 17.05
C MET A 107 6.72 20.98 15.64
N PRO A 108 6.59 19.64 15.49
CA PRO A 108 6.69 19.00 14.20
C PRO A 108 5.71 19.64 13.22
N THR A 109 6.23 20.19 12.11
CA THR A 109 5.40 20.88 11.11
C THR A 109 4.41 19.95 10.42
N VAL A 110 4.63 18.63 10.51
CA VAL A 110 3.74 17.58 10.01
C VAL A 110 3.68 16.44 11.03
N SER A 111 2.48 15.96 11.34
CA SER A 111 2.29 14.87 12.31
C SER A 111 2.89 13.55 11.79
N PRO A 112 3.51 12.70 12.64
CA PRO A 112 4.01 11.36 12.25
C PRO A 112 2.98 10.49 11.53
N VAL A 113 1.70 10.72 11.82
CA VAL A 113 0.54 10.10 11.17
C VAL A 113 0.51 10.33 9.66
N TYR A 114 0.95 11.50 9.19
CA TYR A 114 1.02 11.81 7.76
C TYR A 114 2.04 10.92 7.04
N TYR A 115 3.21 10.72 7.64
CA TYR A 115 4.24 9.84 7.09
C TYR A 115 3.83 8.36 7.10
N THR A 116 2.97 7.94 8.03
CA THR A 116 2.41 6.57 7.99
C THR A 116 1.57 6.34 6.74
N ALA A 117 0.70 7.28 6.38
CA ALA A 117 -0.16 7.14 5.21
C ALA A 117 0.64 7.26 3.91
N LEU A 118 1.61 8.18 3.85
CA LEU A 118 2.51 8.27 2.70
C LEU A 118 3.34 7.01 2.52
N GLY A 119 4.00 6.53 3.59
CA GLY A 119 4.81 5.31 3.55
C GLY A 119 3.96 4.10 3.14
N SER A 120 2.75 4.00 3.68
CA SER A 120 1.80 2.95 3.32
C SER A 120 1.42 2.99 1.83
N ALA A 121 1.01 4.16 1.33
CA ALA A 121 0.59 4.33 -0.05
C ALA A 121 1.71 4.07 -1.06
N VAL A 122 2.92 4.56 -0.78
CA VAL A 122 4.09 4.39 -1.65
C VAL A 122 4.51 2.93 -1.69
N VAL A 123 4.71 2.29 -0.54
CA VAL A 123 5.19 0.91 -0.47
C VAL A 123 4.17 -0.08 -1.03
N ALA A 124 2.87 0.12 -0.77
CA ALA A 124 1.81 -0.68 -1.37
C ALA A 124 1.83 -0.61 -2.91
N ASN A 125 1.95 0.59 -3.48
CA ASN A 125 2.00 0.77 -4.93
C ASN A 125 3.26 0.17 -5.56
N ILE A 126 4.43 0.31 -4.94
CA ILE A 126 5.67 -0.34 -5.39
C ILE A 126 5.48 -1.86 -5.41
N ALA A 127 4.92 -2.43 -4.34
CA ALA A 127 4.66 -3.87 -4.27
C ALA A 127 3.70 -4.33 -5.37
N GLY A 128 2.66 -3.55 -5.69
CA GLY A 128 1.75 -3.81 -6.81
C GLY A 128 2.47 -3.85 -8.16
N ILE A 129 3.34 -2.86 -8.43
CA ILE A 129 4.15 -2.82 -9.67
C ILE A 129 5.09 -4.01 -9.75
N VAL A 130 5.81 -4.31 -8.66
CA VAL A 130 6.77 -5.42 -8.60
C VAL A 130 6.06 -6.76 -8.82
N PHE A 131 4.90 -6.96 -8.19
CA PHE A 131 4.11 -8.16 -8.38
C PHE A 131 3.64 -8.30 -9.85
N ALA A 132 3.10 -7.23 -10.43
CA ALA A 132 2.64 -7.22 -11.82
C ALA A 132 3.79 -7.50 -12.81
N THR A 133 4.97 -6.93 -12.58
CA THR A 133 6.16 -7.12 -13.43
C THR A 133 6.72 -8.53 -13.33
N ILE A 134 6.90 -9.08 -12.12
CA ILE A 134 7.33 -10.47 -11.90
C ILE A 134 6.38 -11.42 -12.62
N ARG A 135 5.07 -11.19 -12.48
CA ARG A 135 4.05 -11.99 -13.13
C ARG A 135 4.14 -11.94 -14.66
N ALA A 136 4.31 -10.74 -15.22
CA ALA A 136 4.47 -10.58 -16.66
C ALA A 136 5.69 -11.35 -17.19
N ILE A 137 6.77 -11.42 -16.42
CA ILE A 137 7.97 -12.20 -16.77
C ILE A 137 7.71 -13.70 -16.69
N VAL A 138 7.08 -14.18 -15.60
CA VAL A 138 6.80 -15.61 -15.39
C VAL A 138 5.84 -16.15 -16.47
N THR A 139 4.76 -15.42 -16.75
CA THR A 139 3.79 -15.82 -17.79
C THR A 139 4.40 -15.81 -19.18
N ARG A 140 5.30 -14.86 -19.49
CA ARG A 140 6.07 -14.84 -20.74
C ARG A 140 6.96 -16.08 -20.86
N ASN A 141 7.69 -16.43 -19.82
CA ASN A 141 8.57 -17.61 -19.80
C ASN A 141 7.79 -18.93 -19.96
N SER A 142 6.62 -19.04 -19.33
CA SER A 142 5.76 -20.22 -19.47
C SER A 142 5.24 -20.39 -20.91
N LYS A 143 4.83 -19.29 -21.57
CA LYS A 143 4.41 -19.34 -22.99
C LYS A 143 5.56 -19.74 -23.93
N THR A 144 6.77 -19.24 -23.71
CA THR A 144 7.95 -19.64 -24.51
C THR A 144 8.33 -21.09 -24.30
N GLN A 145 8.15 -21.63 -23.09
CA GLN A 145 8.47 -23.02 -22.79
C GLN A 145 7.47 -23.99 -23.43
N ILE A 146 6.17 -23.65 -23.49
CA ILE A 146 5.17 -24.46 -24.19
C ILE A 146 5.42 -24.45 -25.70
N TYR A 147 5.78 -23.31 -26.28
CA TYR A 147 6.10 -23.23 -27.72
C TYR A 147 7.29 -24.12 -28.09
N ASN A 148 8.36 -24.11 -27.29
CA ASN A 148 9.54 -24.94 -27.52
C ASN A 148 9.34 -26.44 -27.23
N ALA A 149 8.27 -26.82 -26.52
CA ALA A 149 7.96 -28.22 -26.23
C ALA A 149 7.06 -28.88 -27.29
N VAL A 150 6.43 -28.07 -28.17
CA VAL A 150 5.51 -28.52 -29.22
C VAL A 150 6.18 -28.55 -30.60
N ASN A 151 7.40 -28.00 -30.73
CA ASN A 151 8.22 -28.00 -31.94
C ASN A 151 9.45 -28.89 -31.77
#